data_AF-A0A1V5BS76-F1
#
_entry.id   AF-A0A1V5BS76-F1
#
_cell.length_a   1.000
_cell.length_b   1.000
_cell.length_c   1.000
_cell.angle_alpha   90.00
_cell.angle_beta   90.00
_cell.angle_gamma   90.00
#
_symmetry.space_group_name_H-M   'P 1'
#
loop_
_entity.id
_entity.type
_entity.pdbx_description
1 polymer ?
#
loop_
_entity_poly.entity_id
_entity_poly.type
_entity_poly.pdbx_seq_one_letter_code
_entity_poly.pdbx_strand_id
1 'polypeptide(L)'
;MFDDSFLGKPLVYCGTCGVMPATINGEPSHTKKVQNGDYIVMSGGRIGKDGIHGATFSSEELSEASPTSAVQIGDPITQKRMTDFLLIARDEGLYNSITDDGAGGLSSSVGEMAEDTNGCVIDLEKAPLKYHGLDPWEILLSEAQERMTLAVPPDKIDRFLELSRKMGVLSTVLGTFTDTGKFHALYRGRTVAYLDMDFLHNGYPRMNLKATWERRIYDETPPEEPKDYEAALLAVLGRWNVCSKQYVVRQYDHEVQAGSVMKPLTGKNNDGPSDAGVVRPDLSSLQGIVVSHGICPKYSKYDAYHMAACAIDEAVRNNIAAGGSLDRMALLDNFCWCDPVASERNPDGEYKLAQLVRTNMALYDYTVRFGTPLISGKDSMKNDYVNGDTRISIPPTLLVSAISRTNDVRKAVTMDFKEEGDLIVVLGKTYAEMAGSEYFSELGLNGNIPPKVDGEQALKTYRALEKAIRAGIVRSAHDMSDGGLAVALSESAFAGDLGAEVDLALVPQAGIFRDDYLLFSESQSRFVLSLKEANLERFRKLFKSVSYAVIGKVTRMPRLTVRGIYGRTVLEAELSRLKKAWLAPFQRLFD
;
A
#
# COMPACT_ATOMS: atom_id res chain seq x y z
N MET A 1 6.87 5.26 7.03
CA MET A 1 6.71 6.68 7.38
C MET A 1 7.06 6.88 8.84
N PHE A 2 7.66 8.02 9.16
CA PHE A 2 8.10 8.41 10.48
C PHE A 2 7.41 9.72 10.86
N ASP A 3 6.73 9.70 12.00
CA ASP A 3 6.06 10.81 12.65
C ASP A 3 5.92 10.46 14.14
N ASP A 4 6.11 11.42 15.04
CA ASP A 4 6.05 11.19 16.49
C ASP A 4 4.67 10.70 16.95
N SER A 5 3.61 10.98 16.18
CA SER A 5 2.26 10.52 16.47
C SER A 5 2.08 9.00 16.33
N PHE A 6 3.02 8.30 15.69
CA PHE A 6 3.02 6.83 15.61
C PHE A 6 3.71 6.15 16.81
N LEU A 7 4.30 6.91 17.75
CA LEU A 7 4.99 6.36 18.93
C LEU A 7 4.07 5.50 19.81
N GLY A 8 2.79 5.87 19.91
CA GLY A 8 1.80 5.11 20.70
C GLY A 8 1.34 3.81 20.02
N LYS A 9 1.23 3.82 18.68
CA LYS A 9 0.82 2.65 17.89
C LYS A 9 1.41 2.75 16.47
N PRO A 10 2.39 1.89 16.11
CA PRO A 10 2.93 1.86 14.76
C PRO A 10 1.94 1.22 13.79
N LEU A 11 2.06 1.57 12.51
CA LEU A 11 1.23 1.01 11.45
C LEU A 11 2.00 -0.01 10.64
N VAL A 12 1.40 -1.18 10.42
CA VAL A 12 1.97 -2.27 9.63
C VAL A 12 0.99 -2.65 8.53
N TYR A 13 1.40 -2.47 7.29
CA TYR A 13 0.65 -2.87 6.11
C TYR A 13 1.34 -4.06 5.45
N CYS A 14 0.57 -5.07 5.07
CA CYS A 14 1.05 -6.23 4.33
C CYS A 14 0.09 -6.50 3.17
N GLY A 15 0.64 -6.66 1.96
CA GLY A 15 -0.13 -6.92 0.75
C GLY A 15 0.43 -8.10 -0.02
N THR A 16 -0.47 -8.87 -0.64
CA THR A 16 -0.11 -10.03 -1.46
C THR A 16 -0.82 -9.94 -2.81
N CYS A 17 -0.11 -10.26 -3.88
CA CYS A 17 -0.70 -10.45 -5.21
C CYS A 17 -0.58 -11.93 -5.60
N GLY A 18 -1.66 -12.51 -6.10
CA GLY A 18 -1.71 -13.88 -6.58
C GLY A 18 -2.23 -13.95 -8.02
N VAL A 19 -1.97 -15.08 -8.69
CA VAL A 19 -2.57 -15.41 -9.98
C VAL A 19 -3.52 -16.58 -9.82
N MET A 20 -4.64 -16.53 -10.53
CA MET A 20 -5.59 -17.64 -10.62
C MET A 20 -5.98 -17.87 -12.08
N PRO A 21 -6.28 -19.12 -12.49
CA PRO A 21 -6.87 -19.40 -13.80
C PRO A 21 -8.16 -18.58 -13.97
N ALA A 22 -8.47 -18.12 -15.18
CA ALA A 22 -9.74 -17.41 -15.41
C ALA A 22 -10.95 -18.35 -15.28
N THR A 23 -10.77 -19.62 -15.66
CA THR A 23 -11.78 -20.67 -15.60
C THR A 23 -11.21 -21.96 -15.04
N ILE A 24 -12.04 -22.73 -14.34
CA ILE A 24 -11.73 -24.06 -13.81
C ILE A 24 -12.91 -24.96 -14.18
N ASN A 25 -12.63 -26.08 -14.85
CA ASN A 25 -13.66 -27.02 -15.33
C ASN A 25 -14.77 -26.37 -16.20
N GLY A 26 -14.44 -25.32 -16.95
CA GLY A 26 -15.38 -24.61 -17.82
C GLY A 26 -16.13 -23.46 -17.15
N GLU A 27 -16.03 -23.31 -15.83
CA GLU A 27 -16.69 -22.25 -15.06
C GLU A 27 -15.72 -21.15 -14.63
N PRO A 28 -16.18 -19.90 -14.44
CA PRO A 28 -15.33 -18.83 -13.90
C PRO A 28 -14.78 -19.18 -12.51
N SER A 29 -13.46 -19.05 -12.35
CA SER A 29 -12.77 -19.47 -11.10
C SER A 29 -13.10 -18.62 -9.87
N HIS A 30 -13.58 -17.39 -10.08
CA HIS A 30 -13.98 -16.49 -9.00
C HIS A 30 -15.34 -16.87 -8.39
N THR A 31 -16.11 -17.72 -9.07
CA THR A 31 -17.37 -18.24 -8.56
C THR A 31 -17.07 -19.34 -7.55
N LYS A 32 -17.33 -19.06 -6.28
CA LYS A 32 -17.32 -20.05 -5.20
C LYS A 32 -18.69 -20.06 -4.54
N LYS A 33 -19.23 -21.24 -4.24
CA LYS A 33 -20.52 -21.36 -3.57
C LYS A 33 -20.62 -22.66 -2.79
N VAL A 34 -20.96 -22.56 -1.52
CA VAL A 34 -21.22 -23.73 -0.67
C VAL A 34 -22.54 -24.39 -1.05
N GLN A 35 -22.60 -25.72 -1.06
CA GLN A 35 -23.82 -26.49 -1.29
C GLN A 35 -24.31 -27.15 0.00
N ASN A 36 -25.64 -27.30 0.14
CA ASN A 36 -26.22 -28.05 1.25
C ASN A 36 -25.68 -29.50 1.22
N GLY A 37 -25.19 -29.98 2.37
CA GLY A 37 -24.57 -31.30 2.48
C GLY A 37 -23.07 -31.34 2.22
N ASP A 38 -22.43 -30.25 1.76
CA ASP A 38 -20.98 -30.16 1.69
C ASP A 38 -20.36 -30.33 3.09
N TYR A 39 -19.26 -31.07 3.16
CA TYR A 39 -18.49 -31.19 4.40
C TYR A 39 -17.72 -29.91 4.70
N ILE A 40 -17.75 -29.51 5.97
CA ILE A 40 -16.90 -28.46 6.54
C ILE A 40 -15.55 -29.10 6.84
N VAL A 41 -14.52 -28.74 6.09
CA VAL A 41 -13.16 -29.29 6.25
C VAL A 41 -12.20 -28.18 6.62
N MET A 42 -11.50 -28.34 7.74
CA MET A 42 -10.40 -27.45 8.12
C MET A 42 -9.08 -28.05 7.66
N SER A 43 -8.28 -27.28 6.94
CA SER A 43 -6.96 -27.67 6.46
C SER A 43 -5.86 -26.74 7.00
N GLY A 44 -4.69 -27.31 7.33
CA GLY A 44 -3.51 -26.56 7.74
C GLY A 44 -3.14 -26.72 9.22
N GLY A 45 -2.96 -25.60 9.91
CA GLY A 45 -2.48 -25.51 11.29
C GLY A 45 -3.43 -26.11 12.34
N ARG A 46 -2.90 -26.36 13.54
CA ARG A 46 -3.66 -26.85 14.70
C ARG A 46 -4.19 -25.69 15.53
N ILE A 47 -5.33 -25.88 16.19
CA ILE A 47 -5.97 -24.89 17.04
C ILE A 47 -5.26 -24.77 18.41
N GLY A 48 -4.99 -23.54 18.83
CA GLY A 48 -4.43 -23.20 20.15
C GLY A 48 -5.10 -21.95 20.74
N LYS A 49 -4.67 -21.51 21.94
CA LYS A 49 -5.10 -20.23 22.54
C LYS A 49 -4.47 -19.00 21.90
N ASP A 50 -3.76 -19.18 20.79
CA ASP A 50 -3.07 -18.10 20.10
C ASP A 50 -4.11 -17.12 19.52
N GLY A 51 -3.94 -15.83 19.80
CA GLY A 51 -4.76 -14.78 19.19
C GLY A 51 -6.23 -14.77 19.62
N ILE A 52 -6.63 -15.49 20.67
CA ILE A 52 -8.00 -15.34 21.21
C ILE A 52 -8.15 -13.88 21.69
N HIS A 53 -9.18 -13.21 21.18
CA HIS A 53 -9.40 -11.76 21.27
C HIS A 53 -8.44 -10.88 20.44
N GLY A 54 -7.71 -11.40 19.47
CA GLY A 54 -6.83 -10.62 18.59
C GLY A 54 -7.58 -9.56 17.79
N ALA A 55 -8.75 -9.91 17.23
CA ALA A 55 -9.64 -8.95 16.56
C ALA A 55 -10.18 -7.86 17.52
N THR A 56 -10.62 -8.26 18.72
CA THR A 56 -11.08 -7.33 19.77
C THR A 56 -9.95 -6.39 20.19
N PHE A 57 -8.75 -6.93 20.39
CA PHE A 57 -7.54 -6.18 20.74
C PHE A 57 -7.14 -5.17 19.66
N SER A 58 -7.21 -5.55 18.39
CA SER A 58 -6.93 -4.64 17.28
C SER A 58 -7.96 -3.50 17.16
N SER A 59 -9.17 -3.73 17.70
CA SER A 59 -10.30 -2.81 17.72
C SER A 59 -10.42 -2.03 19.04
N GLU A 60 -9.49 -2.19 19.97
CA GLU A 60 -9.40 -1.47 21.24
C GLU A 60 -8.18 -0.54 21.28
N GLU A 61 -8.23 0.48 22.14
CA GLU A 61 -7.11 1.38 22.40
C GLU A 61 -6.00 0.62 23.17
N LEU A 62 -4.73 0.89 22.87
CA LEU A 62 -3.61 0.25 23.56
C LEU A 62 -3.39 0.87 24.96
N SER A 63 -3.10 0.02 25.95
CA SER A 63 -2.77 0.42 27.33
C SER A 63 -1.73 -0.52 27.96
N GLU A 64 -1.22 -0.21 29.17
CA GLU A 64 -0.29 -1.10 29.89
C GLU A 64 -0.90 -2.46 30.26
N ALA A 65 -2.24 -2.56 30.32
CA ALA A 65 -2.95 -3.80 30.64
C ALA A 65 -3.19 -4.70 29.42
N SER A 66 -2.75 -4.28 28.23
CA SER A 66 -2.91 -5.00 26.97
C SER A 66 -2.30 -6.42 27.02
N PRO A 67 -3.07 -7.51 26.79
CA PRO A 67 -2.60 -8.88 26.96
C PRO A 67 -1.53 -9.30 25.96
N THR A 68 -0.52 -10.04 26.42
CA THR A 68 0.53 -10.66 25.56
C THR A 68 0.05 -11.90 24.80
N SER A 69 -1.13 -12.43 25.12
CA SER A 69 -1.74 -13.58 24.42
C SER A 69 -2.15 -13.29 22.96
N ALA A 70 -2.13 -12.01 22.55
CA ALA A 70 -2.35 -11.58 21.16
C ALA A 70 -1.16 -11.87 20.23
N VAL A 71 -0.02 -12.33 20.74
CA VAL A 71 1.16 -12.65 19.92
C VAL A 71 0.88 -13.88 19.04
N GLN A 72 0.82 -13.64 17.73
CA GLN A 72 0.67 -14.69 16.72
C GLN A 72 2.06 -15.27 16.36
N ILE A 73 2.14 -16.60 16.30
CA ILE A 73 3.33 -17.31 15.83
C ILE A 73 2.95 -17.98 14.51
N GLY A 74 3.52 -17.50 13.41
CA GLY A 74 3.31 -18.09 12.09
C GLY A 74 4.23 -19.27 11.81
N ASP A 75 3.75 -20.19 10.97
CA ASP A 75 4.48 -21.33 10.41
C ASP A 75 4.43 -21.31 8.86
N PRO A 76 5.34 -20.55 8.21
CA PRO A 76 5.35 -20.41 6.76
C PRO A 76 5.52 -21.74 6.00
N ILE A 77 6.12 -22.76 6.61
CA ILE A 77 6.31 -24.07 5.98
C ILE A 77 4.97 -24.79 5.89
N THR A 78 4.18 -24.76 6.96
CA THR A 78 2.81 -25.28 6.95
C THR A 78 1.94 -24.53 5.93
N GLN A 79 2.01 -23.20 5.90
CA GLN A 79 1.28 -22.40 4.93
C GLN A 79 1.64 -22.75 3.48
N LYS A 80 2.93 -22.93 3.18
CA LYS A 80 3.39 -23.29 1.82
C LYS A 80 2.88 -24.66 1.39
N ARG A 81 2.99 -25.67 2.25
CA ARG A 81 2.51 -27.04 1.96
C ARG A 81 1.00 -27.08 1.75
N MET A 82 0.26 -26.34 2.59
CA MET A 82 -1.17 -26.17 2.44
C MET A 82 -1.52 -25.49 1.12
N THR A 83 -0.82 -24.40 0.76
CA THR A 83 -1.06 -23.69 -0.51
C THR A 83 -0.88 -24.61 -1.71
N ASP A 84 0.22 -25.37 -1.77
CA ASP A 84 0.48 -26.29 -2.90
C ASP A 84 -0.57 -27.40 -2.99
N PHE A 85 -1.00 -27.94 -1.85
CA PHE A 85 -2.10 -28.91 -1.78
C PHE A 85 -3.41 -28.31 -2.31
N LEU A 86 -3.79 -27.11 -1.85
CA LEU A 86 -5.05 -26.46 -2.19
C LEU A 86 -5.14 -26.12 -3.69
N LEU A 87 -4.02 -25.76 -4.32
CA LEU A 87 -3.97 -25.51 -5.76
C LEU A 87 -4.22 -26.79 -6.58
N ILE A 88 -3.64 -27.92 -6.17
CA ILE A 88 -3.89 -29.22 -6.82
C ILE A 88 -5.34 -29.66 -6.59
N ALA A 89 -5.83 -29.54 -5.35
CA ALA A 89 -7.22 -29.89 -5.01
C ALA A 89 -8.24 -29.05 -5.78
N ARG A 90 -7.93 -27.78 -6.03
CA ARG A 90 -8.73 -26.87 -6.87
C ARG A 90 -8.79 -27.37 -8.32
N ASP A 91 -7.64 -27.69 -8.90
CA ASP A 91 -7.54 -28.10 -10.29
C ASP A 91 -8.20 -29.47 -10.53
N GLU A 92 -8.22 -30.34 -9.52
CA GLU A 92 -8.98 -31.60 -9.51
C GLU A 92 -10.50 -31.40 -9.22
N GLY A 93 -10.95 -30.19 -8.89
CA GLY A 93 -12.35 -29.89 -8.58
C GLY A 93 -12.86 -30.55 -7.30
N LEU A 94 -12.02 -30.63 -6.26
CA LEU A 94 -12.32 -31.38 -5.04
C LEU A 94 -13.09 -30.58 -3.97
N TYR A 95 -13.28 -29.27 -4.16
CA TYR A 95 -14.04 -28.43 -3.23
C TYR A 95 -14.79 -27.33 -3.99
N ASN A 96 -15.91 -26.87 -3.42
CA ASN A 96 -16.79 -25.87 -4.03
C ASN A 96 -16.47 -24.43 -3.57
N SER A 97 -15.96 -24.28 -2.35
CA SER A 97 -15.66 -22.99 -1.75
C SER A 97 -14.56 -23.12 -0.69
N ILE A 98 -13.88 -22.01 -0.44
CA ILE A 98 -12.78 -21.89 0.52
C ILE A 98 -12.74 -20.47 1.11
N THR A 99 -12.36 -20.36 2.37
CA THR A 99 -12.04 -19.09 3.05
C THR A 99 -10.94 -19.29 4.10
N ASP A 100 -10.23 -18.24 4.45
CA ASP A 100 -9.20 -18.27 5.49
C ASP A 100 -9.79 -18.22 6.91
N ASP A 101 -9.10 -18.82 7.87
CA ASP A 101 -9.46 -18.74 9.29
C ASP A 101 -8.66 -17.61 9.96
N GLY A 102 -9.15 -16.38 9.83
CA GLY A 102 -8.57 -15.18 10.41
C GLY A 102 -9.21 -14.77 11.75
N ALA A 103 -9.65 -13.51 11.82
CA ALA A 103 -10.35 -12.94 12.97
C ALA A 103 -11.63 -13.74 13.29
N GLY A 104 -11.83 -14.09 14.56
CA GLY A 104 -12.96 -14.94 14.97
C GLY A 104 -12.86 -16.42 14.59
N GLY A 105 -11.80 -16.84 13.88
CA GLY A 105 -11.52 -18.25 13.60
C GLY A 105 -12.66 -18.99 12.89
N LEU A 106 -12.95 -20.20 13.38
CA LEU A 106 -14.00 -21.06 12.84
C LEU A 106 -15.40 -20.46 12.95
N SER A 107 -15.64 -19.57 13.91
CA SER A 107 -16.94 -18.89 13.98
C SER A 107 -17.20 -17.99 12.78
N SER A 108 -16.19 -17.25 12.33
CA SER A 108 -16.31 -16.34 11.18
C SER A 108 -16.26 -17.13 9.89
N SER A 109 -15.25 -17.97 9.69
CA SER A 109 -15.05 -18.67 8.43
C SER A 109 -16.20 -19.61 8.08
N VAL A 110 -16.66 -20.43 9.03
CA VAL A 110 -17.83 -21.30 8.83
C VAL A 110 -19.12 -20.50 8.80
N GLY A 111 -19.23 -19.43 9.59
CA GLY A 111 -20.42 -18.57 9.64
C GLY A 111 -20.67 -17.87 8.30
N GLU A 112 -19.65 -17.21 7.76
CA GLU A 112 -19.68 -16.56 6.44
C GLU A 112 -19.99 -17.57 5.33
N MET A 113 -19.32 -18.73 5.33
CA MET A 113 -19.56 -19.77 4.34
C MET A 113 -20.97 -20.37 4.44
N ALA A 114 -21.57 -20.42 5.63
CA ALA A 114 -22.91 -20.95 5.85
C ALA A 114 -24.03 -20.01 5.37
N GLU A 115 -23.74 -18.75 5.01
CA GLU A 115 -24.72 -17.83 4.43
C GLU A 115 -25.27 -18.36 3.10
N ASP A 116 -24.43 -19.04 2.30
CA ASP A 116 -24.79 -19.64 1.02
C ASP A 116 -25.88 -20.72 1.14
N THR A 117 -25.85 -21.51 2.22
CA THR A 117 -26.78 -22.62 2.46
C THR A 117 -27.83 -22.32 3.49
N ASN A 118 -27.66 -21.25 4.27
CA ASN A 118 -28.45 -20.89 5.44
C ASN A 118 -28.34 -21.92 6.58
N GLY A 119 -27.12 -22.28 6.98
CA GLY A 119 -26.87 -23.03 8.21
C GLY A 119 -25.69 -23.99 8.18
N CYS A 120 -25.31 -24.48 9.36
CA CYS A 120 -24.21 -25.43 9.52
C CYS A 120 -24.33 -26.20 10.84
N VAL A 121 -23.72 -27.38 10.86
CA VAL A 121 -23.46 -28.13 12.10
C VAL A 121 -21.97 -28.44 12.16
N ILE A 122 -21.28 -27.92 13.19
CA ILE A 122 -19.86 -28.16 13.44
C ILE A 122 -19.66 -28.93 14.74
N ASP A 123 -18.78 -29.93 14.74
CA ASP A 123 -18.36 -30.69 15.91
C ASP A 123 -16.93 -30.33 16.30
N LEU A 124 -16.81 -29.51 17.36
CA LEU A 124 -15.55 -28.96 17.83
C LEU A 124 -14.63 -30.01 18.46
N GLU A 125 -15.16 -31.18 18.86
CA GLU A 125 -14.32 -32.27 19.38
C GLU A 125 -13.40 -32.84 18.29
N LYS A 126 -13.79 -32.74 17.02
CA LYS A 126 -12.99 -33.22 15.89
C LYS A 126 -11.82 -32.30 15.56
N ALA A 127 -11.85 -31.04 16.01
CA ALA A 127 -10.86 -30.07 15.61
C ALA A 127 -9.46 -30.43 16.15
N PRO A 128 -8.41 -30.44 15.31
CA PRO A 128 -7.08 -30.81 15.76
C PRO A 128 -6.46 -29.71 16.62
N LEU A 129 -6.12 -30.03 17.86
CA LEU A 129 -5.59 -29.09 18.84
C LEU A 129 -4.06 -29.16 18.97
N LYS A 130 -3.42 -28.05 19.35
CA LYS A 130 -2.00 -27.96 19.75
C LYS A 130 -1.77 -28.59 21.13
N TYR A 131 -2.71 -28.37 22.05
CA TYR A 131 -2.69 -28.92 23.41
C TYR A 131 -4.12 -29.21 23.89
N HIS A 132 -4.23 -30.15 24.82
CA HIS A 132 -5.51 -30.54 25.41
C HIS A 132 -6.03 -29.47 26.39
N GLY A 133 -7.34 -29.49 26.66
CA GLY A 133 -7.96 -28.66 27.70
C GLY A 133 -8.43 -27.29 27.25
N LEU A 134 -8.56 -27.04 25.94
CA LEU A 134 -9.27 -25.87 25.43
C LEU A 134 -10.76 -25.97 25.71
N ASP A 135 -11.36 -24.87 26.17
CA ASP A 135 -12.81 -24.76 26.27
C ASP A 135 -13.45 -24.70 24.86
N PRO A 136 -14.71 -25.12 24.68
CA PRO A 136 -15.35 -25.14 23.37
C PRO A 136 -15.34 -23.78 22.65
N TRP A 137 -15.55 -22.69 23.40
CA TRP A 137 -15.52 -21.34 22.83
C TRP A 137 -14.10 -20.93 22.40
N GLU A 138 -13.06 -21.38 23.11
CA GLU A 138 -11.66 -21.14 22.73
C GLU A 138 -11.33 -21.86 21.41
N ILE A 139 -11.86 -23.06 21.20
CA ILE A 139 -11.68 -23.81 19.94
C ILE A 139 -12.36 -23.06 18.79
N LEU A 140 -13.60 -22.62 19.01
CA LEU A 140 -14.43 -21.98 17.99
C LEU A 140 -13.89 -20.60 17.58
N LEU A 141 -13.39 -19.81 18.54
CA LEU A 141 -12.92 -18.42 18.34
C LEU A 141 -11.40 -18.28 18.18
N SER A 142 -10.64 -19.38 18.22
CA SER A 142 -9.18 -19.34 18.07
C SER A 142 -8.77 -18.68 16.76
N GLU A 143 -7.79 -17.76 16.83
CA GLU A 143 -7.16 -17.09 15.69
C GLU A 143 -5.76 -17.67 15.42
N ALA A 144 -5.56 -18.96 15.74
CA ALA A 144 -4.35 -19.68 15.38
C ALA A 144 -4.10 -19.62 13.86
N GLN A 145 -2.84 -19.47 13.46
CA GLN A 145 -2.46 -19.16 12.09
C GLN A 145 -2.46 -20.39 11.16
N GLU A 146 -2.30 -20.13 9.86
CA GLU A 146 -2.17 -21.11 8.76
C GLU A 146 -3.32 -22.10 8.61
N ARG A 147 -4.56 -21.64 8.75
CA ARG A 147 -5.76 -22.48 8.61
C ARG A 147 -6.70 -21.94 7.53
N MET A 148 -7.33 -22.86 6.81
CA MET A 148 -8.37 -22.58 5.83
C MET A 148 -9.58 -23.50 6.09
N THR A 149 -10.77 -22.95 5.90
CA THR A 149 -12.03 -23.70 5.89
C THR A 149 -12.49 -23.94 4.45
N LEU A 150 -12.89 -25.17 4.14
CA LEU A 150 -13.35 -25.60 2.82
C LEU A 150 -14.73 -26.26 2.88
N ALA A 151 -15.49 -26.09 1.80
CA ALA A 151 -16.71 -26.84 1.50
C ALA A 151 -16.40 -27.96 0.50
N VAL A 152 -16.38 -29.21 0.98
CA VAL A 152 -15.97 -30.38 0.19
C VAL A 152 -17.18 -31.28 -0.08
N PRO A 153 -17.54 -31.54 -1.35
CA PRO A 153 -18.66 -32.42 -1.68
C PRO A 153 -18.50 -33.84 -1.12
N PRO A 154 -19.59 -34.51 -0.71
CA PRO A 154 -19.52 -35.87 -0.16
C PRO A 154 -18.88 -36.90 -1.10
N ASP A 155 -19.04 -36.77 -2.41
CA ASP A 155 -18.44 -37.68 -3.39
C ASP A 155 -16.95 -37.39 -3.67
N LYS A 156 -16.41 -36.26 -3.16
CA LYS A 156 -15.01 -35.85 -3.33
C LYS A 156 -14.16 -36.01 -2.08
N ILE A 157 -14.77 -36.20 -0.90
CA ILE A 157 -14.07 -36.15 0.39
C ILE A 157 -12.93 -37.16 0.50
N ASP A 158 -13.13 -38.40 0.06
CA ASP A 158 -12.10 -39.44 0.16
C ASP A 158 -10.86 -39.07 -0.66
N ARG A 159 -11.08 -38.56 -1.88
CA ARG A 159 -10.01 -38.09 -2.76
C ARG A 159 -9.29 -36.86 -2.18
N PHE A 160 -10.05 -35.92 -1.62
CA PHE A 160 -9.50 -34.73 -0.95
C PHE A 160 -8.58 -35.11 0.22
N LEU A 161 -9.03 -36.00 1.10
CA LEU A 161 -8.26 -36.45 2.26
C LEU A 161 -7.06 -37.33 1.86
N GLU A 162 -7.19 -38.14 0.81
CA GLU A 162 -6.06 -38.88 0.23
C GLU A 162 -4.96 -37.93 -0.26
N LEU A 163 -5.33 -36.93 -1.06
CA LEU A 163 -4.41 -35.93 -1.57
C LEU A 163 -3.76 -35.13 -0.43
N SER A 164 -4.54 -34.72 0.57
CA SER A 164 -4.05 -34.02 1.76
C SER A 164 -2.98 -34.84 2.48
N ARG A 165 -3.22 -36.13 2.72
CA ARG A 165 -2.24 -37.03 3.36
C ARG A 165 -0.98 -37.19 2.52
N LYS A 166 -1.12 -37.32 1.19
CA LYS A 166 0.02 -37.45 0.27
C LYS A 166 0.91 -36.20 0.29
N MET A 167 0.32 -35.01 0.39
CA MET A 167 1.04 -33.73 0.52
C MET A 167 1.47 -33.45 1.98
N GLY A 168 1.05 -34.31 2.91
CA GLY A 168 1.24 -34.22 4.36
C GLY A 168 0.60 -32.98 4.99
N VAL A 169 -0.45 -32.45 4.38
CA VAL A 169 -1.29 -31.40 4.96
C VAL A 169 -2.30 -32.05 5.90
N LEU A 170 -2.48 -31.47 7.09
CA LEU A 170 -3.50 -31.90 8.02
C LEU A 170 -4.85 -31.35 7.56
N SER A 171 -5.79 -32.23 7.23
CA SER A 171 -7.17 -31.85 6.90
C SER A 171 -8.14 -32.68 7.72
N THR A 172 -9.17 -32.05 8.29
CA THR A 172 -10.12 -32.71 9.20
C THR A 172 -11.55 -32.28 8.89
N VAL A 173 -12.45 -33.25 8.76
CA VAL A 173 -13.89 -33.00 8.60
C VAL A 173 -14.46 -32.62 9.97
N LEU A 174 -14.91 -31.37 10.10
CA LEU A 174 -15.47 -30.85 11.35
C LEU A 174 -16.99 -30.96 11.39
N GLY A 175 -17.65 -30.99 10.23
CA GLY A 175 -19.10 -30.91 10.20
C GLY A 175 -19.66 -30.89 8.78
N THR A 176 -20.86 -30.34 8.64
CA THR A 176 -21.58 -30.28 7.37
C THR A 176 -22.37 -28.97 7.28
N PHE A 177 -22.38 -28.37 6.10
CA PHE A 177 -23.25 -27.22 5.80
C PHE A 177 -24.69 -27.70 5.61
N THR A 178 -25.65 -26.93 6.14
CA THR A 178 -27.08 -27.30 6.18
C THR A 178 -27.95 -26.14 5.73
N ASP A 179 -29.26 -26.38 5.59
CA ASP A 179 -30.29 -25.38 5.27
C ASP A 179 -31.26 -25.13 6.43
N THR A 180 -30.82 -25.42 7.65
CA THR A 180 -31.66 -25.40 8.86
C THR A 180 -32.00 -24.01 9.39
N GLY A 181 -31.34 -22.96 8.88
CA GLY A 181 -31.38 -21.59 9.40
C GLY A 181 -30.53 -21.37 10.64
N LYS A 182 -29.67 -22.34 11.01
CA LYS A 182 -28.96 -22.33 12.30
C LYS A 182 -27.45 -22.46 12.14
N PHE A 183 -26.71 -21.69 12.93
CA PHE A 183 -25.31 -21.96 13.25
C PHE A 183 -25.27 -22.86 14.49
N HIS A 184 -24.99 -24.15 14.31
CA HIS A 184 -25.01 -25.14 15.39
C HIS A 184 -23.60 -25.68 15.68
N ALA A 185 -23.03 -25.33 16.84
CA ALA A 185 -21.79 -25.90 17.32
C ALA A 185 -22.05 -26.96 18.39
N LEU A 186 -21.41 -28.12 18.24
CA LEU A 186 -21.41 -29.25 19.15
C LEU A 186 -20.03 -29.43 19.77
N TYR A 187 -19.99 -29.92 21.01
CA TYR A 187 -18.78 -30.42 21.65
C TYR A 187 -19.15 -31.63 22.51
N ARG A 188 -18.53 -32.80 22.26
CA ARG A 188 -18.84 -34.06 22.95
C ARG A 188 -20.33 -34.41 22.92
N GLY A 189 -20.93 -34.24 21.74
CA GLY A 189 -22.36 -34.48 21.50
C GLY A 189 -23.32 -33.49 22.15
N ARG A 190 -22.84 -32.43 22.82
CA ARG A 190 -23.69 -31.40 23.43
C ARG A 190 -23.66 -30.12 22.61
N THR A 191 -24.80 -29.47 22.47
CA THR A 191 -24.91 -28.12 21.88
C THR A 191 -24.19 -27.11 22.77
N VAL A 192 -23.22 -26.40 22.19
CA VAL A 192 -22.48 -25.31 22.83
C VAL A 192 -22.77 -23.94 22.21
N ALA A 193 -23.22 -23.90 20.96
CA ALA A 193 -23.80 -22.70 20.33
C ALA A 193 -24.94 -23.09 19.39
N TYR A 194 -26.01 -22.29 19.38
CA TYR A 194 -27.17 -22.48 18.51
C TYR A 194 -27.81 -21.13 18.21
N LEU A 195 -27.40 -20.51 17.11
CA LEU A 195 -27.81 -19.16 16.72
C LEU A 195 -28.60 -19.18 15.42
N ASP A 196 -29.55 -18.27 15.29
CA ASP A 196 -30.19 -17.97 14.00
C ASP A 196 -29.18 -17.32 13.06
N MET A 197 -29.07 -17.81 11.82
CA MET A 197 -28.18 -17.23 10.81
C MET A 197 -28.54 -15.77 10.54
N ASP A 198 -29.83 -15.43 10.50
CA ASP A 198 -30.27 -14.04 10.34
C ASP A 198 -29.79 -13.13 11.47
N PHE A 199 -29.85 -13.61 12.72
CA PHE A 199 -29.31 -12.85 13.85
C PHE A 199 -27.79 -12.69 13.77
N LEU A 200 -27.08 -13.74 13.35
CA LEU A 200 -25.61 -13.71 13.21
C LEU A 200 -25.16 -12.64 12.20
N HIS A 201 -25.82 -12.53 11.05
CA HIS A 201 -25.43 -11.61 9.97
C HIS A 201 -26.09 -10.23 10.05
N ASN A 202 -27.34 -10.14 10.55
CA ASN A 202 -28.15 -8.92 10.53
C ASN A 202 -28.50 -8.37 11.93
N GLY A 203 -28.01 -9.00 13.01
CA GLY A 203 -28.36 -8.63 14.39
C GLY A 203 -27.71 -7.33 14.89
N TYR A 204 -26.66 -6.83 14.23
CA TYR A 204 -25.96 -5.61 14.65
C TYR A 204 -26.59 -4.35 14.03
N PRO A 205 -27.05 -3.36 14.85
CA PRO A 205 -27.70 -2.16 14.33
C PRO A 205 -26.71 -1.22 13.64
N ARG A 206 -27.15 -0.58 12.55
CA ARG A 206 -26.34 0.43 11.86
C ARG A 206 -26.18 1.68 12.71
N MET A 207 -24.94 2.14 12.89
CA MET A 207 -24.63 3.39 13.58
C MET A 207 -24.98 4.60 12.73
N ASN A 208 -25.59 5.62 13.34
CA ASN A 208 -25.79 6.94 12.73
C ASN A 208 -24.94 7.95 13.51
N LEU A 209 -23.80 8.33 12.94
CA LEU A 209 -22.81 9.20 13.59
C LEU A 209 -22.83 10.60 12.95
N LYS A 210 -22.55 11.63 13.76
CA LYS A 210 -22.47 13.02 13.31
C LYS A 210 -21.00 13.44 13.13
N ALA A 211 -20.70 14.03 11.99
CA ALA A 211 -19.37 14.54 11.66
C ALA A 211 -19.39 16.07 11.52
N THR A 212 -18.36 16.74 12.04
CA THR A 212 -18.21 18.20 11.97
C THR A 212 -16.82 18.56 11.46
N TRP A 213 -16.73 19.17 10.27
CA TRP A 213 -15.47 19.59 9.67
C TRP A 213 -15.21 21.08 9.87
N GLU A 214 -13.97 21.41 10.25
CA GLU A 214 -13.46 22.77 10.24
C GLU A 214 -12.01 22.77 9.75
N ARG A 215 -11.68 23.66 8.81
CA ARG A 215 -10.29 23.76 8.35
C ARG A 215 -9.44 24.41 9.44
N ARG A 216 -8.41 23.71 9.90
CA ARG A 216 -7.39 24.28 10.79
C ARG A 216 -6.47 25.23 10.02
N ILE A 217 -6.25 26.41 10.57
CA ILE A 217 -5.31 27.42 10.07
C ILE A 217 -4.22 27.60 11.11
N TYR A 218 -2.97 27.57 10.69
CA TYR A 218 -1.79 27.75 11.53
C TYR A 218 -1.22 29.15 11.34
N ASP A 219 -0.61 29.68 12.40
CA ASP A 219 0.20 30.88 12.28
C ASP A 219 1.45 30.56 11.45
N GLU A 220 1.54 31.17 10.27
CA GLU A 220 2.66 30.99 9.35
C GLU A 220 3.68 32.10 9.52
N THR A 221 4.90 31.71 9.89
CA THR A 221 6.07 32.59 9.76
C THR A 221 6.73 32.31 8.42
N PRO A 222 6.89 33.30 7.52
CA PRO A 222 7.60 33.10 6.27
C PRO A 222 9.04 32.62 6.54
N PRO A 223 9.48 31.49 5.95
CA PRO A 223 10.85 31.04 6.14
C PRO A 223 11.85 32.02 5.52
N GLU A 224 12.98 32.23 6.18
CA GLU A 224 14.15 32.81 5.52
C GLU A 224 14.61 31.91 4.38
N GLU A 225 15.09 32.50 3.29
CA GLU A 225 15.66 31.74 2.18
C GLU A 225 17.00 31.11 2.61
N PRO A 226 17.25 29.82 2.29
CA PRO A 226 18.49 29.18 2.69
C PRO A 226 19.69 29.86 2.02
N LYS A 227 20.69 30.19 2.84
CA LYS A 227 21.97 30.73 2.34
C LYS A 227 22.84 29.65 1.68
N ASP A 228 22.60 28.39 2.03
CA ASP A 228 23.30 27.21 1.53
C ASP A 228 22.27 26.16 1.13
N TYR A 229 21.99 26.07 -0.18
CA TYR A 229 21.05 25.09 -0.74
C TYR A 229 21.60 23.66 -0.69
N GLU A 230 22.92 23.47 -0.68
CA GLU A 230 23.52 22.14 -0.55
C GLU A 230 23.26 21.60 0.86
N ALA A 231 23.49 22.42 1.89
CA ALA A 231 23.17 22.04 3.27
C ALA A 231 21.68 21.72 3.44
N ALA A 232 20.79 22.53 2.86
CA ALA A 232 19.34 22.28 2.91
C ALA A 232 18.96 20.95 2.24
N LEU A 233 19.52 20.66 1.06
CA LEU A 233 19.27 19.39 0.37
C LEU A 233 19.82 18.19 1.14
N LEU A 234 21.03 18.28 1.68
CA LEU A 234 21.62 17.21 2.49
C LEU A 234 20.78 16.91 3.74
N ALA A 235 20.22 17.95 4.37
CA ALA A 235 19.32 17.80 5.51
C ALA A 235 18.04 17.04 5.10
N VAL A 236 17.37 17.47 4.01
CA VAL A 236 16.16 16.80 3.49
C VAL A 236 16.44 15.35 3.09
N LEU A 237 17.52 15.07 2.37
CA LEU A 237 17.93 13.70 2.01
C LEU A 237 18.18 12.81 3.23
N GLY A 238 18.64 13.40 4.34
CA GLY A 238 18.88 12.72 5.61
C GLY A 238 17.63 12.47 6.45
N ARG A 239 16.46 12.96 6.05
CA ARG A 239 15.21 12.76 6.80
C ARG A 239 14.69 11.34 6.68
N TRP A 240 14.07 10.83 7.74
CA TRP A 240 13.65 9.43 7.83
C TRP A 240 12.68 8.98 6.73
N ASN A 241 11.82 9.87 6.23
CA ASN A 241 10.90 9.56 5.14
C ASN A 241 11.59 9.57 3.77
N VAL A 242 12.60 10.43 3.56
CA VAL A 242 13.33 10.57 2.29
C VAL A 242 14.48 9.57 2.14
N CYS A 243 15.21 9.32 3.22
CA CYS A 243 16.47 8.58 3.19
C CYS A 243 16.35 7.15 2.66
N SER A 244 17.47 6.52 2.32
CA SER A 244 17.49 5.17 1.78
C SER A 244 16.87 4.14 2.71
N LYS A 245 15.93 3.36 2.18
CA LYS A 245 15.34 2.19 2.86
C LYS A 245 16.08 0.88 2.53
N GLN A 246 17.24 0.96 1.87
CA GLN A 246 18.00 -0.17 1.36
C GLN A 246 18.29 -1.24 2.43
N TYR A 247 18.62 -0.84 3.65
CA TYR A 247 18.95 -1.79 4.72
C TYR A 247 17.81 -2.78 4.98
N VAL A 248 16.58 -2.26 5.10
CA VAL A 248 15.37 -3.05 5.35
C VAL A 248 15.01 -3.87 4.11
N VAL A 249 15.01 -3.25 2.94
CA VAL A 249 14.66 -3.91 1.67
C VAL A 249 15.53 -5.13 1.40
N ARG A 250 16.84 -5.07 1.67
CA ARG A 250 17.78 -6.16 1.40
C ARG A 250 17.65 -7.37 2.33
N GLN A 251 16.85 -7.28 3.40
CA GLN A 251 16.57 -8.43 4.27
C GLN A 251 15.61 -9.44 3.63
N TYR A 252 14.86 -9.01 2.61
CA TYR A 252 13.84 -9.81 1.95
C TYR A 252 14.32 -10.36 0.61
N ASP A 253 13.79 -11.52 0.22
CA ASP A 253 14.03 -12.09 -1.10
C ASP A 253 13.24 -11.33 -2.17
N HIS A 254 13.88 -11.11 -3.31
CA HIS A 254 13.27 -10.45 -4.49
C HIS A 254 13.41 -11.28 -5.77
N GLU A 255 13.83 -12.55 -5.69
CA GLU A 255 14.18 -13.38 -6.86
C GLU A 255 13.39 -14.68 -6.98
N VAL A 256 12.77 -15.17 -5.91
CA VAL A 256 12.00 -16.42 -5.92
C VAL A 256 10.94 -16.36 -7.03
N GLN A 257 10.81 -17.46 -7.77
CA GLN A 257 10.05 -17.61 -9.03
C GLN A 257 10.66 -16.96 -10.29
N ALA A 258 11.81 -16.27 -10.17
CA ALA A 258 12.53 -15.63 -11.29
C ALA A 258 11.66 -14.67 -12.14
N GLY A 259 10.62 -14.10 -11.52
CA GLY A 259 9.63 -13.25 -12.17
C GLY A 259 9.90 -11.74 -12.03
N SER A 260 10.81 -11.32 -11.17
CA SER A 260 11.09 -9.89 -10.93
C SER A 260 11.73 -9.22 -12.14
N VAL A 261 11.12 -8.14 -12.61
CA VAL A 261 11.61 -7.31 -13.72
C VAL A 261 12.19 -5.99 -13.19
N MET A 262 11.43 -5.30 -12.35
CA MET A 262 11.87 -4.12 -11.62
C MET A 262 11.74 -4.40 -10.13
N LYS A 263 12.88 -4.35 -9.44
CA LYS A 263 13.01 -4.62 -8.01
C LYS A 263 12.88 -3.30 -7.24
N PRO A 264 12.73 -3.33 -5.90
CA PRO A 264 12.64 -2.10 -5.13
C PRO A 264 13.89 -1.20 -5.22
N LEU A 265 15.05 -1.76 -5.57
CA LEU A 265 16.29 -1.02 -5.82
C LEU A 265 16.74 -1.20 -7.28
N THR A 266 17.08 -0.08 -7.93
CA THR A 266 17.48 -0.01 -9.35
C THR A 266 18.72 0.88 -9.53
N GLY A 267 19.05 1.20 -10.78
CA GLY A 267 20.22 1.96 -11.16
C GLY A 267 21.46 1.09 -11.35
N LYS A 268 22.56 1.74 -11.69
CA LYS A 268 23.83 1.09 -12.09
C LYS A 268 24.34 0.08 -11.05
N ASN A 269 24.13 0.38 -9.76
CA ASN A 269 24.60 -0.42 -8.64
C ASN A 269 23.47 -1.10 -7.84
N ASN A 270 22.22 -1.06 -8.34
CA ASN A 270 21.02 -1.54 -7.63
C ASN A 270 20.89 -0.92 -6.22
N ASP A 271 21.07 0.39 -6.12
CA ASP A 271 21.12 1.14 -4.87
C ASP A 271 20.35 2.48 -4.94
N GLY A 272 19.63 2.75 -6.03
CA GLY A 272 18.63 3.80 -6.12
C GLY A 272 17.22 3.26 -5.86
N PRO A 273 16.27 4.09 -5.39
CA PRO A 273 14.89 3.67 -5.21
C PRO A 273 14.22 3.38 -6.56
N SER A 274 13.16 2.57 -6.55
CA SER A 274 12.26 2.41 -7.69
C SER A 274 10.87 2.89 -7.32
N ASP A 275 10.20 3.57 -8.24
CA ASP A 275 8.83 4.08 -8.05
C ASP A 275 7.82 2.94 -7.87
N ALA A 276 8.05 1.78 -8.51
CA ALA A 276 7.16 0.63 -8.45
C ALA A 276 7.91 -0.71 -8.57
N GLY A 277 7.27 -1.79 -8.12
CA GLY A 277 7.68 -3.15 -8.45
C GLY A 277 7.04 -3.61 -9.76
N VAL A 278 7.82 -4.25 -10.63
CA VAL A 278 7.31 -4.87 -11.87
C VAL A 278 7.66 -6.35 -11.86
N VAL A 279 6.64 -7.20 -11.95
CA VAL A 279 6.79 -8.66 -11.93
C VAL A 279 6.14 -9.29 -13.16
N ARG A 280 6.75 -10.37 -13.64
CA ARG A 280 6.26 -11.24 -14.70
C ARG A 280 5.86 -12.58 -14.07
N PRO A 281 4.57 -12.78 -13.72
CA PRO A 281 4.13 -14.00 -13.04
C PRO A 281 4.09 -15.23 -13.97
N ASP A 282 3.93 -15.02 -15.28
CA ASP A 282 4.03 -16.06 -16.31
C ASP A 282 5.27 -15.85 -17.16
N LEU A 283 6.28 -16.70 -16.98
CA LEU A 283 7.57 -16.60 -17.68
C LEU A 283 7.47 -16.89 -19.18
N SER A 284 6.38 -17.51 -19.65
CA SER A 284 6.11 -17.76 -21.07
C SER A 284 5.54 -16.54 -21.80
N SER A 285 5.10 -15.53 -21.04
CA SER A 285 4.50 -14.30 -21.53
C SER A 285 5.43 -13.11 -21.32
N LEU A 286 5.21 -12.02 -22.05
CA LEU A 286 5.84 -10.72 -21.76
C LEU A 286 4.91 -9.80 -20.98
N GLN A 287 3.69 -10.25 -20.68
CA GLN A 287 2.79 -9.51 -19.81
C GLN A 287 3.32 -9.53 -18.37
N GLY A 288 3.06 -8.45 -17.64
CA GLY A 288 3.44 -8.35 -16.25
C GLY A 288 2.48 -7.51 -15.46
N ILE A 289 2.75 -7.43 -14.17
CA ILE A 289 2.01 -6.68 -13.19
C ILE A 289 2.93 -5.58 -12.63
N VAL A 290 2.40 -4.37 -12.55
CA VAL A 290 3.05 -3.22 -11.92
C VAL A 290 2.33 -2.93 -10.62
N VAL A 291 3.07 -2.92 -9.52
CA VAL A 291 2.56 -2.64 -8.17
C VAL A 291 3.25 -1.41 -7.59
N SER A 292 2.47 -0.44 -7.16
CA SER A 292 2.94 0.82 -6.58
C SER A 292 2.07 1.25 -5.42
N HIS A 293 2.56 2.21 -4.64
CA HIS A 293 1.93 2.65 -3.42
C HIS A 293 1.94 4.18 -3.33
N GLY A 294 0.97 4.74 -2.62
CA GLY A 294 0.95 6.13 -2.19
C GLY A 294 0.43 6.24 -0.76
N ILE A 295 1.09 7.07 0.04
CA ILE A 295 0.82 7.20 1.48
C ILE A 295 1.33 8.55 2.01
N CYS A 296 0.41 9.50 2.23
CA CYS A 296 0.77 10.89 2.57
C CYS A 296 0.21 11.37 3.92
N PRO A 297 0.45 10.68 5.06
CA PRO A 297 -0.26 10.89 6.32
C PRO A 297 -0.12 12.32 6.87
N LYS A 298 0.99 13.01 6.59
CA LYS A 298 1.23 14.39 7.04
C LYS A 298 0.18 15.38 6.52
N TYR A 299 -0.36 15.14 5.33
CA TYR A 299 -1.35 16.04 4.75
C TYR A 299 -2.71 15.94 5.46
N SER A 300 -2.97 14.85 6.20
CA SER A 300 -4.22 14.67 6.98
C SER A 300 -4.37 15.70 8.10
N LYS A 301 -3.24 16.24 8.62
CA LYS A 301 -3.19 17.33 9.59
C LYS A 301 -3.85 18.61 9.07
N TYR A 302 -3.84 18.82 7.75
CA TYR A 302 -4.40 19.99 7.09
C TYR A 302 -5.77 19.69 6.48
N ASP A 303 -5.85 18.62 5.69
CA ASP A 303 -7.10 18.19 5.05
C ASP A 303 -7.01 16.72 4.59
N ALA A 304 -7.82 15.85 5.18
CA ALA A 304 -7.87 14.44 4.83
C ALA A 304 -8.35 14.17 3.40
N TYR A 305 -9.16 15.07 2.80
CA TYR A 305 -9.52 14.99 1.39
C TYR A 305 -8.27 15.11 0.51
N HIS A 306 -7.43 16.11 0.78
CA HIS A 306 -6.21 16.33 0.01
C HIS A 306 -5.14 15.26 0.30
N MET A 307 -5.06 14.76 1.54
CA MET A 307 -4.22 13.60 1.86
C MET A 307 -4.58 12.39 0.99
N ALA A 308 -5.87 12.03 0.93
CA ALA A 308 -6.34 10.90 0.14
C ALA A 308 -6.12 11.14 -1.35
N ALA A 309 -6.40 12.35 -1.86
CA ALA A 309 -6.11 12.72 -3.23
C ALA A 309 -4.63 12.52 -3.59
N CYS A 310 -3.71 13.00 -2.74
CA CYS A 310 -2.27 12.84 -2.94
C CYS A 310 -1.84 11.36 -2.88
N ALA A 311 -2.38 10.57 -1.95
CA ALA A 311 -2.08 9.14 -1.87
C ALA A 311 -2.54 8.37 -3.12
N ILE A 312 -3.73 8.71 -3.67
CA ILE A 312 -4.20 8.15 -4.95
C ILE A 312 -3.29 8.60 -6.10
N ASP A 313 -2.98 9.89 -6.20
CA ASP A 313 -2.07 10.44 -7.22
C ASP A 313 -0.71 9.78 -7.19
N GLU A 314 -0.12 9.62 -6.00
CA GLU A 314 1.17 8.99 -5.79
C GLU A 314 1.17 7.51 -6.19
N ALA A 315 0.16 6.74 -5.77
CA ALA A 315 0.02 5.35 -6.17
C ALA A 315 -0.08 5.20 -7.69
N VAL A 316 -0.91 6.04 -8.33
CA VAL A 316 -1.14 6.02 -9.78
C VAL A 316 0.09 6.50 -10.55
N ARG A 317 0.71 7.61 -10.15
CA ARG A 317 1.86 8.20 -10.85
C ARG A 317 3.08 7.27 -10.80
N ASN A 318 3.34 6.65 -9.65
CA ASN A 318 4.40 5.65 -9.49
C ASN A 318 4.19 4.46 -10.44
N ASN A 319 2.95 3.99 -10.55
CA ASN A 319 2.60 2.93 -11.48
C ASN A 319 2.90 3.31 -12.93
N ILE A 320 2.50 4.53 -13.32
CA ILE A 320 2.68 5.04 -14.69
C ILE A 320 4.15 5.31 -15.00
N ALA A 321 4.93 5.85 -14.06
CA ALA A 321 6.38 6.05 -14.21
C ALA A 321 7.09 4.73 -14.57
N ALA A 322 6.71 3.63 -13.91
CA ALA A 322 7.26 2.30 -14.17
C ALA A 322 6.73 1.62 -15.45
N GLY A 323 5.81 2.25 -16.19
CA GLY A 323 5.25 1.73 -17.44
C GLY A 323 3.94 0.94 -17.27
N GLY A 324 3.22 1.15 -16.16
CA GLY A 324 1.86 0.69 -15.97
C GLY A 324 0.84 1.36 -16.89
N SER A 325 -0.43 0.95 -16.79
CA SER A 325 -1.51 1.45 -17.66
C SER A 325 -2.77 1.77 -16.86
N LEU A 326 -3.30 2.98 -17.05
CA LEU A 326 -4.55 3.40 -16.41
C LEU A 326 -5.75 2.53 -16.84
N ASP A 327 -5.78 2.05 -18.09
CA ASP A 327 -6.89 1.24 -18.64
C ASP A 327 -7.01 -0.17 -18.02
N ARG A 328 -6.00 -0.57 -17.25
CA ARG A 328 -5.87 -1.89 -16.64
C ARG A 328 -5.43 -1.78 -15.18
N MET A 329 -5.78 -0.67 -14.53
CA MET A 329 -5.40 -0.40 -13.15
C MET A 329 -6.60 -0.55 -12.22
N ALA A 330 -6.36 -1.17 -11.07
CA ALA A 330 -7.27 -1.19 -9.93
C ALA A 330 -6.51 -0.69 -8.70
N LEU A 331 -7.25 -0.15 -7.74
CA LEU A 331 -6.71 0.39 -6.49
C LEU A 331 -7.20 -0.45 -5.31
N LEU A 332 -6.48 -0.34 -4.20
CA LEU A 332 -6.87 -0.85 -2.89
C LEU A 332 -6.73 0.25 -1.84
N ASP A 333 -7.69 0.34 -0.92
CA ASP A 333 -7.77 1.36 0.13
C ASP A 333 -7.60 0.76 1.53
N ASN A 334 -6.47 1.06 2.18
CA ASN A 334 -6.18 0.58 3.53
C ASN A 334 -6.14 1.73 4.53
N PHE A 335 -7.18 1.84 5.35
CA PHE A 335 -7.34 2.88 6.37
C PHE A 335 -6.69 2.45 7.68
N CYS A 336 -5.87 3.33 8.24
CA CYS A 336 -5.57 3.34 9.66
C CYS A 336 -6.05 4.67 10.23
N TRP A 337 -7.02 4.59 11.14
CA TRP A 337 -7.71 5.73 11.69
C TRP A 337 -7.66 5.72 13.22
N CYS A 338 -7.50 6.90 13.82
CA CYS A 338 -7.81 7.12 15.23
C CYS A 338 -9.33 7.01 15.47
N ASP A 339 -9.77 6.93 16.71
CA ASP A 339 -11.16 6.75 17.09
C ASP A 339 -12.05 7.87 16.53
N PRO A 340 -12.95 7.58 15.57
CA PRO A 340 -13.83 8.59 15.00
C PRO A 340 -15.11 8.80 15.81
N VAL A 341 -15.31 8.11 16.94
CA VAL A 341 -16.56 8.18 17.71
C VAL A 341 -16.41 9.20 18.85
N ALA A 342 -17.24 10.24 18.82
CA ALA A 342 -17.27 11.25 19.87
C ALA A 342 -17.73 10.64 21.21
N SER A 343 -16.99 10.94 22.27
CA SER A 343 -17.32 10.57 23.65
C SER A 343 -16.66 11.53 24.64
N GLU A 344 -16.98 11.43 25.93
CA GLU A 344 -16.31 12.23 26.97
C GLU A 344 -14.78 12.05 26.97
N ARG A 345 -14.31 10.85 26.61
CA ARG A 345 -12.88 10.52 26.49
C ARG A 345 -12.29 10.81 25.10
N ASN A 346 -13.13 11.16 24.13
CA ASN A 346 -12.76 11.47 22.74
C ASN A 346 -13.57 12.67 22.21
N PRO A 347 -13.39 13.88 22.76
CA PRO A 347 -14.23 15.04 22.44
C PRO A 347 -14.06 15.53 20.99
N ASP A 348 -12.94 15.24 20.34
CA ASP A 348 -12.67 15.59 18.93
C ASP A 348 -13.09 14.48 17.94
N GLY A 349 -13.83 13.47 18.40
CA GLY A 349 -14.34 12.37 17.57
C GLY A 349 -15.16 12.84 16.36
N GLU A 350 -16.02 13.85 16.50
CA GLU A 350 -16.79 14.38 15.35
C GLU A 350 -15.87 14.94 14.24
N TYR A 351 -14.72 15.52 14.60
CA TYR A 351 -13.73 16.03 13.64
C TYR A 351 -12.95 14.88 12.98
N LYS A 352 -12.53 13.88 13.76
CA LYS A 352 -11.87 12.67 13.26
C LYS A 352 -12.77 11.88 12.31
N LEU A 353 -14.07 11.81 12.60
CA LEU A 353 -15.07 11.26 11.69
C LEU A 353 -15.24 12.11 10.43
N ALA A 354 -15.22 13.43 10.56
CA ALA A 354 -15.29 14.32 9.39
C ALA A 354 -14.09 14.13 8.45
N GLN A 355 -12.89 13.92 8.99
CA GLN A 355 -11.73 13.52 8.19
C GLN A 355 -12.00 12.21 7.43
N LEU A 356 -12.64 11.22 8.05
CA LEU A 356 -12.96 9.93 7.41
C LEU A 356 -13.95 10.12 6.25
N VAL A 357 -15.00 10.93 6.46
CA VAL A 357 -15.95 11.30 5.40
C VAL A 357 -15.23 11.99 4.24
N ARG A 358 -14.33 12.94 4.53
CA ARG A 358 -13.55 13.67 3.52
C ARG A 358 -12.62 12.76 2.71
N THR A 359 -11.97 11.79 3.35
CA THR A 359 -11.18 10.76 2.66
C THR A 359 -12.04 9.97 1.68
N ASN A 360 -13.22 9.51 2.10
CA ASN A 360 -14.14 8.76 1.24
C ASN A 360 -14.64 9.60 0.05
N MET A 361 -14.86 10.91 0.24
CA MET A 361 -15.19 11.81 -0.87
C MET A 361 -14.06 11.87 -1.91
N ALA A 362 -12.81 12.00 -1.48
CA ALA A 362 -11.66 11.99 -2.39
C ALA A 362 -11.49 10.63 -3.09
N LEU A 363 -11.66 9.51 -2.38
CA LEU A 363 -11.67 8.19 -2.99
C LEU A 363 -12.68 8.13 -4.13
N TYR A 364 -13.93 8.56 -3.90
CA TYR A 364 -14.94 8.63 -4.96
C TYR A 364 -14.51 9.53 -6.13
N ASP A 365 -14.16 10.79 -5.85
CA ASP A 365 -13.89 11.80 -6.87
C ASP A 365 -12.71 11.42 -7.80
N TYR A 366 -11.64 10.85 -7.25
CA TYR A 366 -10.44 10.51 -8.02
C TYR A 366 -10.51 9.11 -8.63
N THR A 367 -11.09 8.10 -7.96
CA THR A 367 -11.23 6.76 -8.56
C THR A 367 -12.17 6.77 -9.76
N VAL A 368 -13.28 7.51 -9.67
CA VAL A 368 -14.22 7.71 -10.80
C VAL A 368 -13.54 8.46 -11.94
N ARG A 369 -12.77 9.51 -11.63
CA ARG A 369 -12.08 10.32 -12.63
C ARG A 369 -10.98 9.56 -13.37
N PHE A 370 -10.17 8.79 -12.65
CA PHE A 370 -9.10 8.01 -13.26
C PHE A 370 -9.59 6.70 -13.87
N GLY A 371 -10.81 6.27 -13.54
CA GLY A 371 -11.37 5.00 -14.02
C GLY A 371 -10.70 3.80 -13.37
N THR A 372 -10.29 3.94 -12.11
CA THR A 372 -9.48 2.96 -11.37
C THR A 372 -10.27 2.49 -10.14
N PRO A 373 -11.05 1.40 -10.25
CA PRO A 373 -11.92 0.95 -9.17
C PRO A 373 -11.14 0.46 -7.95
N LEU A 374 -11.71 0.66 -6.76
CA LEU A 374 -11.27 0.00 -5.54
C LEU A 374 -11.81 -1.43 -5.53
N ILE A 375 -10.93 -2.43 -5.58
CA ILE A 375 -11.32 -3.85 -5.68
C ILE A 375 -11.17 -4.63 -4.38
N SER A 376 -10.48 -4.04 -3.39
CA SER A 376 -10.24 -4.60 -2.07
C SER A 376 -9.73 -3.48 -1.16
N GLY A 377 -9.91 -3.63 0.14
CA GLY A 377 -9.49 -2.66 1.12
C GLY A 377 -9.64 -3.21 2.53
N LYS A 378 -9.14 -2.46 3.51
CA LYS A 378 -9.29 -2.79 4.92
C LYS A 378 -9.30 -1.52 5.75
N ASP A 379 -10.06 -1.53 6.84
CA ASP A 379 -9.96 -0.52 7.87
C ASP A 379 -9.43 -1.08 9.19
N SER A 380 -8.59 -0.27 9.82
CA SER A 380 -8.19 -0.40 11.22
C SER A 380 -8.57 0.90 11.90
N MET A 381 -9.58 0.83 12.75
CA MET A 381 -10.09 1.94 13.54
C MET A 381 -9.54 1.84 14.97
N LYS A 382 -9.61 2.91 15.76
CA LYS A 382 -9.08 2.98 17.15
C LYS A 382 -7.55 2.90 17.23
N ASN A 383 -6.86 3.56 16.31
CA ASN A 383 -5.41 3.72 16.39
C ASN A 383 -5.03 4.87 17.34
N ASP A 384 -5.32 4.65 18.61
CA ASP A 384 -4.99 5.55 19.70
C ASP A 384 -4.25 4.78 20.81
N TYR A 385 -3.40 5.51 21.50
CA TYR A 385 -2.79 5.08 22.75
C TYR A 385 -3.26 5.98 23.87
N VAL A 386 -3.68 5.40 25.00
CA VAL A 386 -4.16 6.15 26.17
C VAL A 386 -3.46 5.63 27.43
N ASN A 387 -2.83 6.55 28.17
CA ASN A 387 -2.27 6.29 29.49
C ASN A 387 -2.53 7.47 30.43
N GLY A 388 -3.42 7.28 31.39
CA GLY A 388 -3.93 8.37 32.23
C GLY A 388 -4.54 9.49 31.39
N ASP A 389 -4.05 10.71 31.56
CA ASP A 389 -4.47 11.89 30.79
C ASP A 389 -3.74 12.04 29.44
N THR A 390 -2.76 11.17 29.15
CA THR A 390 -1.99 11.21 27.90
C THR A 390 -2.71 10.40 26.83
N ARG A 391 -3.11 11.05 25.74
CA ARG A 391 -3.63 10.42 24.53
C ARG A 391 -2.73 10.74 23.34
N ILE A 392 -2.33 9.71 22.60
CA ILE A 392 -1.61 9.83 21.33
C ILE A 392 -2.50 9.20 20.26
N SER A 393 -3.03 10.03 19.37
CA SER A 393 -3.80 9.59 18.20
C SER A 393 -2.89 9.61 16.98
N ILE A 394 -2.92 8.57 16.17
CA ILE A 394 -2.22 8.62 14.87
C ILE A 394 -2.82 9.72 13.99
N PRO A 395 -2.04 10.32 13.07
CA PRO A 395 -2.62 11.04 11.95
C PRO A 395 -3.48 10.07 11.14
N PRO A 396 -4.67 10.49 10.71
CA PRO A 396 -5.45 9.67 9.81
C PRO A 396 -4.65 9.30 8.56
N THR A 397 -4.53 7.99 8.30
CA THR A 397 -3.59 7.46 7.31
C THR A 397 -4.34 6.55 6.34
N LEU A 398 -4.18 6.83 5.06
CA LEU A 398 -4.65 5.99 3.97
C LEU A 398 -3.44 5.50 3.17
N LEU A 399 -3.26 4.19 3.09
CA LEU A 399 -2.39 3.57 2.11
C LEU A 399 -3.24 3.20 0.88
N VAL A 400 -2.88 3.76 -0.27
CA VAL A 400 -3.43 3.34 -1.56
C VAL A 400 -2.40 2.46 -2.27
N SER A 401 -2.77 1.22 -2.57
CA SER A 401 -1.99 0.36 -3.46
C SER A 401 -2.59 0.38 -4.85
N ALA A 402 -1.77 0.55 -5.89
CA ALA A 402 -2.19 0.43 -7.27
C ALA A 402 -1.61 -0.85 -7.87
N ILE A 403 -2.46 -1.62 -8.54
CA ILE A 403 -2.07 -2.79 -9.32
C ILE A 403 -2.52 -2.58 -10.77
N SER A 404 -1.61 -2.73 -11.72
CA SER A 404 -1.96 -2.66 -13.14
C SER A 404 -1.29 -3.73 -13.98
N ARG A 405 -1.89 -4.05 -15.13
CA ARG A 405 -1.30 -4.97 -16.10
C ARG A 405 -0.53 -4.20 -17.18
N THR A 406 0.72 -4.60 -17.42
CA THR A 406 1.49 -4.20 -18.61
C THR A 406 1.53 -5.34 -19.63
N ASN A 407 1.49 -4.99 -20.92
CA ASN A 407 1.51 -5.97 -22.00
C ASN A 407 2.93 -6.44 -22.37
N ASP A 408 3.96 -5.65 -22.01
CA ASP A 408 5.35 -5.94 -22.34
C ASP A 408 6.27 -5.35 -21.26
N VAL A 409 6.72 -6.19 -20.34
CA VAL A 409 7.60 -5.81 -19.23
C VAL A 409 8.96 -5.24 -19.68
N ARG A 410 9.39 -5.49 -20.93
CA ARG A 410 10.63 -4.91 -21.47
C ARG A 410 10.55 -3.40 -21.70
N LYS A 411 9.34 -2.84 -21.65
CA LYS A 411 9.08 -1.40 -21.76
C LYS A 411 9.00 -0.70 -20.40
N ALA A 412 9.22 -1.43 -19.30
CA ALA A 412 9.31 -0.81 -17.99
C ALA A 412 10.45 0.21 -17.97
N VAL A 413 10.24 1.33 -17.27
CA VAL A 413 11.18 2.46 -17.20
C VAL A 413 11.54 2.68 -15.74
N THR A 414 12.83 2.80 -15.45
CA THR A 414 13.34 3.08 -14.09
C THR A 414 13.77 4.54 -13.96
N MET A 415 13.95 5.01 -12.73
CA MET A 415 14.22 6.44 -12.45
C MET A 415 15.63 6.93 -12.78
N ASP A 416 16.62 6.03 -12.85
CA ASP A 416 18.03 6.42 -12.99
C ASP A 416 18.33 7.03 -14.35
N PHE A 417 19.12 8.11 -14.35
CA PHE A 417 19.64 8.67 -15.60
C PHE A 417 20.50 7.65 -16.34
N LYS A 418 20.30 7.58 -17.67
CA LYS A 418 20.83 6.49 -18.49
C LYS A 418 22.08 6.85 -19.27
N GLU A 419 22.17 8.09 -19.75
CA GLU A 419 23.20 8.48 -20.71
C GLU A 419 23.50 9.99 -20.60
N GLU A 420 24.77 10.35 -20.73
CA GLU A 420 25.19 11.75 -20.87
C GLU A 420 24.53 12.39 -22.10
N GLY A 421 24.10 13.64 -21.96
CA GLY A 421 23.45 14.40 -23.03
C GLY A 421 21.96 14.13 -23.20
N ASP A 422 21.38 13.16 -22.48
CA ASP A 422 19.91 13.04 -22.41
C ASP A 422 19.35 14.33 -21.80
N LEU A 423 18.26 14.85 -22.40
CA LEU A 423 17.55 16.03 -21.94
C LEU A 423 16.78 15.71 -20.67
N ILE A 424 16.85 16.59 -19.67
CA ILE A 424 16.07 16.49 -18.43
C ILE A 424 14.78 17.31 -18.59
N VAL A 425 13.63 16.67 -18.38
CA VAL A 425 12.31 17.27 -18.54
C VAL A 425 11.53 17.16 -17.25
N VAL A 426 10.92 18.27 -16.83
CA VAL A 426 9.93 18.29 -15.75
C VAL A 426 8.53 18.29 -16.35
N LEU A 427 7.69 17.38 -15.89
CA LEU A 427 6.25 17.37 -16.14
C LEU A 427 5.49 17.97 -14.94
N GLY A 428 4.40 18.69 -15.24
CA GLY A 428 3.55 19.34 -14.24
C GLY A 428 4.13 20.67 -13.73
N LYS A 429 3.34 21.39 -12.94
CA LYS A 429 3.70 22.71 -12.37
C LYS A 429 4.05 22.58 -10.90
N THR A 430 5.06 23.33 -10.46
CA THR A 430 5.27 23.60 -9.03
C THR A 430 4.31 24.67 -8.53
N TYR A 431 3.70 24.45 -7.38
CA TYR A 431 2.94 25.45 -6.62
C TYR A 431 3.65 25.74 -5.30
N ALA A 432 3.28 26.81 -4.60
CA ALA A 432 3.85 27.11 -3.27
C ALA A 432 3.22 26.24 -2.16
N GLU A 433 3.16 24.93 -2.40
CA GLU A 433 2.53 23.93 -1.54
C GLU A 433 3.59 23.30 -0.65
N MET A 434 3.78 23.90 0.53
CA MET A 434 4.81 23.50 1.49
C MET A 434 4.26 22.93 2.79
N ALA A 435 2.95 23.04 3.04
CA ALA A 435 2.39 22.56 4.30
C ALA A 435 2.51 21.03 4.38
N GLY A 436 3.31 20.55 5.35
CA GLY A 436 3.58 19.13 5.54
C GLY A 436 4.76 18.59 4.74
N SER A 437 5.45 19.42 3.95
CA SER A 437 6.62 18.97 3.21
C SER A 437 7.77 18.57 4.12
N GLU A 438 8.66 17.71 3.64
CA GLU A 438 9.87 17.32 4.35
C GLU A 438 10.79 18.53 4.60
N TYR A 439 10.81 19.51 3.71
CA TYR A 439 11.58 20.74 3.89
C TYR A 439 11.03 21.63 5.01
N PHE A 440 9.71 21.86 5.07
CA PHE A 440 9.11 22.61 6.18
C PHE A 440 9.23 21.84 7.50
N SER A 441 9.08 20.51 7.44
CA SER A 441 9.29 19.65 8.60
C SER A 441 10.73 19.73 9.14
N GLU A 442 11.74 19.85 8.27
CA GLU A 442 13.14 20.05 8.66
C GLU A 442 13.36 21.37 9.40
N LEU A 443 12.69 22.42 8.95
CA LEU A 443 12.78 23.74 9.56
C LEU A 443 11.90 23.88 10.82
N GLY A 444 11.15 22.84 11.19
CA GLY A 444 10.16 22.91 12.29
C GLY A 444 8.98 23.82 11.98
N LEU A 445 8.69 24.07 10.70
CA LEU A 445 7.65 24.97 10.23
C LEU A 445 6.36 24.22 9.89
N ASN A 446 5.23 24.88 10.13
CA ASN A 446 3.94 24.50 9.57
C ASN A 446 3.67 25.33 8.31
N GLY A 447 2.67 24.92 7.53
CA GLY A 447 2.09 25.74 6.47
C GLY A 447 0.57 25.61 6.44
N ASN A 448 -0.10 26.39 5.62
CA ASN A 448 -1.55 26.41 5.42
C ASN A 448 -1.94 25.90 4.03
N ILE A 449 -0.97 25.76 3.13
CA ILE A 449 -1.16 25.34 1.75
C ILE A 449 -0.57 23.93 1.57
N PRO A 450 -1.34 22.86 1.86
CA PRO A 450 -0.91 21.50 1.58
C PRO A 450 -0.98 21.22 0.07
N PRO A 451 -0.24 20.21 -0.43
CA PRO A 451 -0.34 19.79 -1.82
C PRO A 451 -1.75 19.39 -2.23
N LYS A 452 -2.11 19.71 -3.47
CA LYS A 452 -3.41 19.39 -4.07
C LYS A 452 -3.22 18.73 -5.43
N VAL A 453 -4.19 17.89 -5.78
CA VAL A 453 -4.22 17.19 -7.06
C VAL A 453 -5.25 17.83 -7.98
N ASP A 454 -4.79 18.43 -9.08
CA ASP A 454 -5.66 18.75 -10.21
C ASP A 454 -5.89 17.46 -11.02
N GLY A 455 -6.99 16.77 -10.71
CA GLY A 455 -7.27 15.46 -11.31
C GLY A 455 -7.46 15.50 -12.83
N GLU A 456 -7.88 16.63 -13.41
CA GLU A 456 -8.01 16.73 -14.87
C GLU A 456 -6.62 16.85 -15.53
N GLN A 457 -5.75 17.69 -14.96
CA GLN A 457 -4.38 17.82 -15.44
C GLN A 457 -3.59 16.53 -15.21
N ALA A 458 -3.75 15.88 -14.05
CA ALA A 458 -3.13 14.60 -13.72
C ALA A 458 -3.47 13.52 -14.76
N LEU A 459 -4.77 13.36 -15.08
CA LEU A 459 -5.23 12.39 -16.08
C LEU A 459 -4.59 12.65 -17.45
N LYS A 460 -4.53 13.90 -17.91
CA LYS A 460 -3.87 14.26 -19.18
C LYS A 460 -2.38 13.91 -19.14
N THR A 461 -1.69 14.20 -18.04
CA THR A 461 -0.27 13.89 -17.83
C THR A 461 -0.02 12.38 -17.89
N TYR A 462 -0.77 11.58 -17.14
CA TYR A 462 -0.60 10.13 -17.10
C TYR A 462 -0.85 9.48 -18.45
N ARG A 463 -1.91 9.90 -19.15
CA ARG A 463 -2.22 9.37 -20.50
C ARG A 463 -1.16 9.73 -21.52
N ALA A 464 -0.56 10.91 -21.43
CA ALA A 464 0.55 11.31 -22.30
C ALA A 464 1.83 10.52 -21.98
N LEU A 465 2.14 10.35 -20.69
CA LEU A 465 3.32 9.61 -20.23
C LEU A 465 3.25 8.12 -20.58
N GLU A 466 2.11 7.46 -20.34
CA GLU A 466 1.88 6.06 -20.74
C GLU A 466 2.16 5.87 -22.24
N LYS A 467 1.65 6.77 -23.08
CA LYS A 467 1.89 6.73 -24.54
C LYS A 467 3.36 6.94 -24.89
N ALA A 468 4.04 7.85 -24.21
CA ALA A 468 5.45 8.15 -24.45
C ALA A 468 6.37 6.99 -24.07
N ILE A 469 6.12 6.38 -22.91
CA ILE A 469 6.83 5.16 -22.45
C ILE A 469 6.59 4.01 -23.43
N ARG A 470 5.33 3.74 -23.80
CA ARG A 470 5.01 2.69 -24.78
C ARG A 470 5.68 2.88 -26.13
N ALA A 471 5.91 4.13 -26.53
CA ALA A 471 6.55 4.52 -27.79
C ALA A 471 8.09 4.57 -27.71
N GLY A 472 8.70 4.24 -26.56
CA GLY A 472 10.16 4.25 -26.36
C GLY A 472 10.77 5.64 -26.41
N ILE A 473 9.99 6.68 -26.07
CA ILE A 473 10.44 8.08 -26.10
C ILE A 473 11.22 8.42 -24.81
N VAL A 474 10.73 7.91 -23.68
CA VAL A 474 11.26 8.18 -22.33
C VAL A 474 12.38 7.19 -22.02
N ARG A 475 13.51 7.71 -21.52
CA ARG A 475 14.70 6.93 -21.12
C ARG A 475 14.69 6.57 -19.63
N SER A 476 14.32 7.53 -18.80
CA SER A 476 14.06 7.37 -17.37
C SER A 476 12.85 8.21 -16.96
N ALA A 477 12.16 7.77 -15.92
CA ALA A 477 11.02 8.45 -15.33
C ALA A 477 11.04 8.24 -13.83
N HIS A 478 10.92 9.33 -13.08
CA HIS A 478 10.82 9.34 -11.64
C HIS A 478 9.66 10.23 -11.23
N ASP A 479 8.85 9.81 -10.27
CA ASP A 479 7.87 10.68 -9.65
C ASP A 479 8.54 11.80 -8.82
N MET A 480 7.73 12.76 -8.37
CA MET A 480 8.17 13.78 -7.44
C MET A 480 7.25 13.73 -6.22
N SER A 481 7.81 13.24 -5.11
CA SER A 481 7.11 12.99 -3.85
C SER A 481 7.79 13.76 -2.71
N ASP A 482 8.18 13.06 -1.64
CA ASP A 482 8.81 13.61 -0.44
C ASP A 482 10.11 14.36 -0.80
N GLY A 483 10.20 15.64 -0.43
CA GLY A 483 11.35 16.50 -0.71
C GLY A 483 11.44 17.08 -2.12
N GLY A 484 10.48 16.79 -3.00
CA GLY A 484 10.25 17.51 -4.25
C GLY A 484 11.34 17.32 -5.34
N LEU A 485 11.54 18.35 -6.15
CA LEU A 485 12.40 18.31 -7.35
C LEU A 485 13.86 17.99 -7.01
N ALA A 486 14.37 18.57 -5.92
CA ALA A 486 15.77 18.43 -5.56
C ALA A 486 16.11 16.98 -5.19
N VAL A 487 15.23 16.30 -4.46
CA VAL A 487 15.38 14.88 -4.11
C VAL A 487 15.27 14.02 -5.37
N ALA A 488 14.23 14.19 -6.19
CA ALA A 488 14.04 13.40 -7.41
C ALA A 488 15.23 13.51 -8.38
N LEU A 489 15.79 14.71 -8.56
CA LEU A 489 17.01 14.91 -9.36
C LEU A 489 18.23 14.21 -8.74
N SER A 490 18.37 14.27 -7.41
CA SER A 490 19.47 13.64 -6.69
C SER A 490 19.41 12.12 -6.82
N GLU A 491 18.25 11.52 -6.56
CA GLU A 491 18.01 10.08 -6.65
C GLU A 491 18.27 9.54 -8.07
N SER A 492 17.71 10.22 -9.08
CA SER A 492 17.94 9.88 -10.50
C SER A 492 19.42 9.93 -10.87
N ALA A 493 20.15 10.95 -10.38
CA ALA A 493 21.55 11.17 -10.70
C ALA A 493 22.48 10.15 -10.03
N PHE A 494 22.42 9.98 -8.71
CA PHE A 494 23.35 9.10 -8.00
C PHE A 494 23.07 7.60 -8.20
N ALA A 495 21.87 7.24 -8.65
CA ALA A 495 21.52 5.88 -9.03
C ALA A 495 21.99 5.56 -10.46
N GLY A 496 21.97 6.57 -11.35
CA GLY A 496 22.55 6.48 -12.69
C GLY A 496 24.07 6.59 -12.73
N ASP A 497 24.70 7.09 -11.66
CA ASP A 497 26.12 7.47 -11.62
C ASP A 497 26.47 8.51 -12.71
N LEU A 498 25.54 9.46 -12.91
CA LEU A 498 25.61 10.53 -13.89
C LEU A 498 25.09 11.82 -13.24
N GLY A 499 25.80 12.93 -13.44
CA GLY A 499 25.36 14.23 -12.94
C GLY A 499 24.25 14.87 -13.76
N ALA A 500 23.87 16.07 -13.34
CA ALA A 500 22.85 16.86 -14.01
C ALA A 500 23.16 18.36 -13.90
N GLU A 501 22.94 19.08 -14.99
CA GLU A 501 22.91 20.54 -15.04
C GLU A 501 21.47 20.98 -15.32
N VAL A 502 20.87 21.74 -14.41
CA VAL A 502 19.47 22.17 -14.50
C VAL A 502 19.31 23.67 -14.23
N ASP A 503 18.27 24.26 -14.82
CA ASP A 503 17.92 25.67 -14.71
C ASP A 503 16.49 25.85 -14.16
N LEU A 504 16.37 26.39 -12.95
CA LEU A 504 15.09 26.60 -12.27
C LEU A 504 14.22 27.64 -12.95
N ALA A 505 14.81 28.59 -13.70
CA ALA A 505 14.05 29.56 -14.48
C ALA A 505 13.13 28.91 -15.53
N LEU A 506 13.42 27.66 -15.93
CA LEU A 506 12.65 26.90 -16.92
C LEU A 506 11.59 26.00 -16.27
N VAL A 507 11.66 25.75 -14.96
CA VAL A 507 10.73 24.85 -14.28
C VAL A 507 9.30 25.42 -14.36
N PRO A 508 8.30 24.65 -14.85
CA PRO A 508 6.94 25.14 -14.89
C PRO A 508 6.43 25.39 -13.46
N GLN A 509 5.91 26.59 -13.21
CA GLN A 509 5.50 27.02 -11.87
C GLN A 509 4.30 27.95 -11.91
N ALA A 510 3.67 28.20 -10.75
CA ALA A 510 2.61 29.18 -10.59
C ALA A 510 2.88 30.15 -9.42
N GLY A 511 3.35 31.36 -9.74
CA GLY A 511 3.53 32.46 -8.78
C GLY A 511 4.69 32.29 -7.80
N ILE A 512 5.71 31.51 -8.14
CA ILE A 512 6.88 31.24 -7.29
C ILE A 512 8.07 32.09 -7.75
N PHE A 513 8.67 32.82 -6.81
CA PHE A 513 9.83 33.71 -7.02
C PHE A 513 11.00 33.39 -6.10
N ARG A 514 11.07 32.15 -5.59
CA ARG A 514 12.14 31.65 -4.72
C ARG A 514 12.60 30.26 -5.13
N ASP A 515 13.90 30.01 -5.09
CA ASP A 515 14.49 28.76 -5.55
C ASP A 515 14.18 27.58 -4.59
N ASP A 516 14.11 27.82 -3.27
CA ASP A 516 13.74 26.81 -2.27
C ASP A 516 12.33 26.26 -2.49
N TYR A 517 11.39 27.11 -2.89
CA TYR A 517 10.04 26.67 -3.22
C TYR A 517 9.98 25.80 -4.49
N LEU A 518 10.79 26.13 -5.51
CA LEU A 518 10.87 25.32 -6.73
C LEU A 518 11.54 23.96 -6.50
N LEU A 519 12.51 23.93 -5.60
CA LEU A 519 13.30 22.74 -5.28
C LEU A 519 12.55 21.77 -4.36
N PHE A 520 11.86 22.28 -3.34
CA PHE A 520 11.38 21.44 -2.23
C PHE A 520 9.86 21.34 -2.10
N SER A 521 9.07 22.04 -2.93
CA SER A 521 7.61 21.84 -2.90
C SER A 521 7.24 20.46 -3.44
N GLU A 522 6.34 19.80 -2.72
CA GLU A 522 5.84 18.45 -2.99
C GLU A 522 4.53 18.51 -3.80
N SER A 523 4.45 19.42 -4.78
CA SER A 523 3.30 19.51 -5.68
C SER A 523 3.10 18.21 -6.47
N GLN A 524 1.84 17.80 -6.59
CA GLN A 524 1.43 16.47 -7.08
C GLN A 524 1.34 16.38 -8.61
N SER A 525 1.23 15.15 -9.13
CA SER A 525 1.14 14.84 -10.56
C SER A 525 2.36 15.26 -11.40
N ARG A 526 3.56 15.23 -10.80
CA ARG A 526 4.82 15.69 -11.42
C ARG A 526 5.82 14.57 -11.58
N PHE A 527 6.72 14.76 -12.55
CA PHE A 527 7.77 13.80 -12.88
C PHE A 527 9.05 14.49 -13.31
N VAL A 528 10.18 13.85 -13.02
CA VAL A 528 11.46 14.08 -13.68
C VAL A 528 11.64 12.98 -14.73
N LEU A 529 11.85 13.37 -15.97
CA LEU A 529 12.10 12.46 -17.08
C LEU A 529 13.46 12.73 -17.71
N SER A 530 14.05 11.70 -18.32
CA SER A 530 15.11 11.88 -19.32
C SER A 530 14.69 11.37 -20.70
N LEU A 531 15.17 12.03 -21.76
CA LEU A 531 14.99 11.58 -23.14
C LEU A 531 16.10 12.07 -24.08
N LYS A 532 16.37 11.29 -25.11
CA LYS A 532 17.28 11.68 -26.20
C LYS A 532 16.76 12.89 -26.96
N GLU A 533 17.61 13.85 -27.30
CA GLU A 533 17.23 15.04 -28.07
C GLU A 533 16.47 14.70 -29.37
N ALA A 534 16.86 13.63 -30.07
CA ALA A 534 16.19 13.13 -31.26
C ALA A 534 14.70 12.77 -31.06
N ASN A 535 14.28 12.49 -29.81
CA ASN A 535 12.90 12.19 -29.46
C ASN A 535 12.08 13.42 -29.04
N LEU A 536 12.70 14.61 -28.91
CA LEU A 536 12.04 15.80 -28.40
C LEU A 536 10.80 16.20 -29.21
N GLU A 537 10.86 16.16 -30.54
CA GLU A 537 9.71 16.49 -31.38
C GLU A 537 8.55 15.48 -31.25
N ARG A 538 8.87 14.19 -31.05
CA ARG A 538 7.85 13.17 -30.79
C ARG A 538 7.22 13.38 -29.41
N PHE A 539 8.03 13.75 -28.42
CA PHE A 539 7.59 14.10 -27.07
C PHE A 539 6.63 15.30 -27.11
N ARG A 540 7.03 16.43 -27.70
CA ARG A 540 6.21 17.67 -27.81
C ARG A 540 4.82 17.41 -28.38
N LYS A 541 4.70 16.49 -29.34
CA LYS A 541 3.40 16.12 -29.94
C LYS A 541 2.45 15.41 -28.96
N LEU A 542 2.98 14.62 -28.03
CA LEU A 542 2.18 13.89 -27.03
C LEU A 542 1.76 14.77 -25.85
N PHE A 543 2.58 15.77 -25.49
CA PHE A 543 2.40 16.57 -24.28
C PHE A 543 1.78 17.96 -24.53
N LYS A 544 1.09 18.18 -25.66
CA LYS A 544 0.49 19.50 -26.01
C LYS A 544 -0.46 20.07 -24.96
N SER A 545 -1.14 19.21 -24.20
CA SER A 545 -2.11 19.57 -23.16
C SER A 545 -1.58 19.37 -21.75
N VAL A 546 -0.25 19.28 -21.60
CA VAL A 546 0.43 19.03 -20.32
C VAL A 546 1.48 20.11 -20.15
N SER A 547 1.55 20.68 -18.95
CA SER A 547 2.62 21.61 -18.62
C SER A 547 3.93 20.85 -18.50
N TYR A 548 4.96 21.25 -19.25
CA TYR A 548 6.31 20.68 -19.13
C TYR A 548 7.38 21.68 -19.55
N ALA A 549 8.62 21.42 -19.17
CA ALA A 549 9.78 22.12 -19.70
C ALA A 549 11.01 21.21 -19.78
N VAL A 550 11.84 21.42 -20.79
CA VAL A 550 13.22 20.91 -20.80
C VAL A 550 14.02 21.85 -19.90
N ILE A 551 14.48 21.35 -18.76
CA ILE A 551 15.12 22.17 -17.73
C ILE A 551 16.64 22.04 -17.72
N GLY A 552 17.19 21.07 -18.47
CA GLY A 552 18.59 20.74 -18.35
C GLY A 552 19.02 19.52 -19.15
N LYS A 553 20.17 18.97 -18.79
CA LYS A 553 20.76 17.79 -19.41
C LYS A 553 21.50 16.94 -18.37
N VAL A 554 21.57 15.64 -18.65
CA VAL A 554 22.41 14.70 -17.93
C VAL A 554 23.87 14.92 -18.32
N THR A 555 24.79 14.89 -17.35
CA THR A 555 26.22 15.16 -17.57
C THR A 555 27.08 14.01 -17.06
N ARG A 556 28.27 13.84 -17.63
CA ARG A 556 29.24 12.86 -17.12
C ARG A 556 29.93 13.27 -15.81
N MET A 557 29.99 14.57 -15.51
CA MET A 557 30.57 15.04 -14.25
C MET A 557 29.66 14.57 -13.09
N PRO A 558 30.17 13.93 -12.03
CA PRO A 558 29.35 13.39 -10.94
C PRO A 558 28.92 14.49 -9.97
N ARG A 559 28.23 15.50 -10.48
CA ARG A 559 27.70 16.64 -9.73
C ARG A 559 26.27 16.96 -10.12
N LEU A 560 25.49 17.44 -9.16
CA LEU A 560 24.23 18.10 -9.39
C LEU A 560 24.46 19.61 -9.35
N THR A 561 24.26 20.29 -10.47
CA THR A 561 24.43 21.73 -10.61
C THR A 561 23.08 22.37 -10.95
N VAL A 562 22.64 23.31 -10.13
CA VAL A 562 21.37 24.02 -10.30
C VAL A 562 21.62 25.51 -10.44
N ARG A 563 21.18 26.06 -11.57
CA ARG A 563 21.04 27.50 -11.76
C ARG A 563 19.68 27.97 -11.24
N GLY A 564 19.69 28.94 -10.34
CA GLY A 564 18.48 29.56 -9.78
C GLY A 564 17.77 30.46 -10.79
N ILE A 565 16.55 30.89 -10.44
CA ILE A 565 15.68 31.71 -11.29
C ILE A 565 16.29 33.06 -11.70
N TYR A 566 17.27 33.55 -10.95
CA TYR A 566 18.01 34.78 -11.25
C TYR A 566 19.35 34.55 -11.97
N GLY A 567 19.58 33.34 -12.49
CA GLY A 567 20.72 33.00 -13.35
C GLY A 567 22.03 32.68 -12.62
N ARG A 568 22.06 32.73 -11.28
CA ARG A 568 23.22 32.34 -10.46
C ARG A 568 23.16 30.84 -10.16
N THR A 569 24.31 30.18 -10.06
CA THR A 569 24.37 28.82 -9.49
C THR A 569 24.01 28.89 -8.01
N VAL A 570 22.96 28.18 -7.62
CA VAL A 570 22.48 28.14 -6.22
C VAL A 570 22.83 26.84 -5.52
N LEU A 571 23.00 25.75 -6.28
CA LEU A 571 23.44 24.45 -5.78
C LEU A 571 24.51 23.89 -6.71
N GLU A 572 25.62 23.44 -6.13
CA GLU A 572 26.62 22.60 -6.80
C GLU A 572 27.12 21.56 -5.80
N ALA A 573 26.68 20.30 -5.95
CA ALA A 573 26.96 19.24 -4.98
C ALA A 573 27.49 17.99 -5.66
N GLU A 574 28.47 17.32 -5.03
CA GLU A 574 28.96 16.02 -5.49
C GLU A 574 27.95 14.92 -5.20
N LEU A 575 27.69 14.04 -6.18
CA LEU A 575 26.72 12.96 -6.03
C LEU A 575 27.07 12.02 -4.87
N SER A 576 28.36 11.80 -4.61
CA SER A 576 28.85 11.00 -3.49
C SER A 576 28.41 11.58 -2.13
N ARG A 577 28.39 12.90 -2.00
CA ARG A 577 27.98 13.59 -0.77
C ARG A 577 26.47 13.53 -0.57
N LEU A 578 25.70 13.76 -1.65
CA LEU A 578 24.24 13.59 -1.64
C LEU A 578 23.84 12.16 -1.26
N LYS A 579 24.43 11.16 -1.93
CA LYS A 579 24.18 9.74 -1.67
C LYS A 579 24.57 9.33 -0.26
N LYS A 580 25.69 9.84 0.26
CA LYS A 580 26.11 9.59 1.65
C LYS A 580 25.10 10.14 2.65
N ALA A 581 24.61 11.36 2.47
CA ALA A 581 23.58 11.92 3.35
C ALA A 581 22.28 11.09 3.30
N TRP A 582 21.88 10.65 2.11
CA TRP A 582 20.71 9.81 1.91
C TRP A 582 20.84 8.41 2.53
N LEU A 583 22.03 7.79 2.54
CA LEU A 583 22.27 6.47 3.14
C LEU A 583 22.46 6.53 4.66
N ALA A 584 23.00 7.63 5.18
CA ALA A 584 23.49 7.73 6.55
C ALA A 584 22.46 7.43 7.68
N PRO A 585 21.15 7.74 7.58
CA PRO A 585 20.23 7.54 8.70
C PRO A 585 20.07 6.08 9.11
N PHE A 586 19.79 5.19 8.15
CA PHE A 586 19.65 3.76 8.43
C PHE A 586 21.00 3.07 8.67
N GLN A 587 22.05 3.42 7.94
CA GLN A 587 23.39 2.85 8.17
C GLN A 587 23.83 3.07 9.62
N ARG A 588 23.69 4.29 10.16
CA ARG A 588 24.06 4.60 11.55
C ARG A 588 23.27 3.85 12.61
N LEU A 589 22.05 3.38 12.29
CA LEU A 589 21.21 2.67 13.25
C LEU A 589 21.55 1.17 13.32
N PHE A 590 22.10 0.63 12.24
CA PHE A 590 22.30 -0.82 12.07
C PHE A 590 23.76 -1.24 11.87
N ASP A 591 24.69 -0.28 11.77
CA ASP A 591 26.13 -0.46 12.00
C ASP A 591 26.43 -0.48 13.51
#